data_AF-A0A0S8HW16-F1
#
_entry.id   AF-A0A0S8HW16-F1
#
_cell.length_a   1.000
_cell.length_b   1.000
_cell.length_c   1.000
_cell.angle_alpha   90.00
_cell.angle_beta   90.00
_cell.angle_gamma   90.00
#
_symmetry.space_group_name_H-M   'P 1'
#
loop_
_entity.id
_entity.type
_entity.pdbx_description
1 polymer ?
#
loop_
_entity_poly.entity_id
_entity_poly.type
_entity_poly.pdbx_seq_one_letter_code
_entity_poly.pdbx_strand_id
1 'polypeptide(L)'
;MVQANCRYGPGSAYLYEWGLFPGNRVTVLGRNQDGSWIYVDPWNYTDYCWAKTEFLELDGDISNVPQIRTLLPYTEFYWPPTNVQASRNGDQVMVAWYLVPMSLDDDRGYLIEAWLCQDGQLRFTPLHFWTSPAFL
;
A
#
# COMPACT_ATOMS: atom_id res chain seq x y z
N MET A 1 -6.39 21.94 8.61
CA MET A 1 -7.21 20.72 8.61
C MET A 1 -6.42 19.64 7.89
N VAL A 2 -6.27 18.46 8.50
CA VAL A 2 -5.52 17.35 7.91
C VAL A 2 -6.52 16.40 7.26
N GLN A 3 -6.24 16.00 6.02
CA GLN A 3 -7.02 15.04 5.26
C GLN A 3 -6.28 13.70 5.28
N ALA A 4 -7.01 12.59 5.37
CA ALA A 4 -6.43 11.26 5.20
C ALA A 4 -6.76 10.72 3.80
N ASN A 5 -5.77 10.11 3.15
CA ASN A 5 -6.00 9.39 1.90
C ASN A 5 -6.40 7.95 2.21
N CYS A 6 -7.45 7.49 1.55
CA CYS A 6 -7.82 6.09 1.43
C CYS A 6 -7.17 5.48 0.19
N ARG A 7 -6.59 4.30 0.35
CA ARG A 7 -5.76 3.61 -0.65
C ARG A 7 -6.10 2.13 -0.75
N TYR A 8 -5.75 1.52 -1.87
CA TYR A 8 -5.93 0.08 -2.10
C TYR A 8 -5.04 -0.84 -1.24
N GLY A 9 -4.09 -0.30 -0.50
CA GLY A 9 -3.21 -1.07 0.38
C GLY A 9 -2.51 -0.25 1.46
N PRO A 10 -1.89 -0.91 2.46
CA PRO A 10 -1.31 -0.28 3.65
C PRO A 10 0.05 0.38 3.38
N GLY A 11 0.06 1.48 2.61
CA GLY A 11 1.29 2.19 2.26
C GLY A 11 1.08 3.37 1.31
N SER A 12 2.03 4.30 1.26
CA SER A 12 1.97 5.43 0.33
C SER A 12 2.21 5.04 -1.12
N ALA A 13 2.81 3.87 -1.38
CA ALA A 13 3.06 3.34 -2.71
C ALA A 13 1.78 2.83 -3.42
N TYR A 14 0.72 2.52 -2.67
CA TYR A 14 -0.55 2.09 -3.25
C TYR A 14 -1.31 3.27 -3.85
N LEU A 15 -2.08 2.99 -4.89
CA LEU A 15 -2.92 3.98 -5.56
C LEU A 15 -3.96 4.57 -4.60
N TYR A 16 -4.29 5.84 -4.85
CA TYR A 16 -5.38 6.54 -4.19
C TYR A 16 -6.72 5.97 -4.63
N GLU A 17 -7.64 5.86 -3.68
CA GLU A 17 -8.99 5.37 -3.88
C GLU A 17 -10.03 6.44 -3.49
N TRP A 18 -9.89 7.00 -2.28
CA TRP A 18 -10.85 7.98 -1.75
C TRP A 18 -10.21 8.97 -0.76
N GLY A 19 -10.92 10.05 -0.45
CA GLY A 19 -10.49 11.09 0.48
C GLY A 19 -11.36 11.12 1.74
N LEU A 20 -10.73 11.04 2.90
CA LEU A 20 -11.39 11.20 4.20
C LEU A 20 -11.11 12.60 4.75
N PHE A 21 -12.17 13.34 5.03
CA PHE A 21 -12.14 14.71 5.54
C PHE A 21 -12.57 14.77 7.00
N PRO A 22 -12.18 15.83 7.74
CA PRO A 22 -12.65 16.04 9.11
C PRO A 22 -14.18 15.95 9.20
N GLY A 23 -14.66 15.19 10.19
CA GLY A 23 -16.08 14.90 10.39
C GLY A 23 -16.60 13.67 9.64
N ASN A 24 -15.84 13.10 8.71
CA ASN A 24 -16.15 11.77 8.18
C ASN A 24 -15.98 10.72 9.28
N ARG A 25 -16.88 9.74 9.28
CA ARG A 25 -16.83 8.59 10.19
C ARG A 25 -16.43 7.36 9.41
N VAL A 26 -15.67 6.50 10.07
CA VAL A 26 -15.22 5.23 9.52
C VAL A 26 -15.38 4.13 10.57
N THR A 27 -15.61 2.91 10.12
CA THR A 27 -15.53 1.70 10.96
C THR A 27 -14.18 1.03 10.71
N VAL A 28 -13.41 0.74 11.76
CA VAL A 28 -12.14 0.00 11.62
C VAL A 28 -12.43 -1.50 11.52
N LEU A 29 -11.96 -2.11 10.44
CA LEU A 29 -12.20 -3.53 10.13
C LEU A 29 -10.94 -4.39 10.29
N GLY A 30 -9.76 -3.80 10.10
CA GLY A 30 -8.50 -4.51 10.13
C GLY A 30 -7.30 -3.58 10.24
N ARG A 31 -6.11 -4.16 10.42
CA ARG A 31 -4.85 -3.42 10.48
C ARG A 31 -3.71 -4.16 9.76
N ASN A 32 -2.64 -3.44 9.49
CA ASN A 32 -1.37 -4.03 9.08
C ASN A 32 -0.59 -4.56 10.31
N GLN A 33 0.63 -5.08 10.07
CA GLN A 33 1.46 -5.75 11.08
C GLN A 33 1.70 -4.90 12.33
N ASP A 34 2.04 -3.63 12.17
CA ASP A 34 2.42 -2.71 13.24
C ASP A 34 1.30 -1.73 13.63
N GLY A 35 0.15 -1.79 12.98
CA GLY A 35 -0.98 -0.90 13.22
C GLY A 35 -0.80 0.51 12.64
N SER A 36 0.26 0.77 11.85
CA SER A 36 0.48 2.07 11.22
C SER A 36 -0.55 2.39 10.11
N TRP A 37 -1.23 1.36 9.60
CA TRP A 37 -2.32 1.45 8.64
C TRP A 37 -3.51 0.61 9.11
N ILE A 38 -4.71 1.13 8.87
CA ILE A 38 -5.98 0.49 9.19
C ILE A 38 -6.83 0.34 7.94
N TYR A 39 -7.50 -0.79 7.83
CA TYR A 39 -8.51 -1.05 6.81
C TYR A 39 -9.87 -0.65 7.36
N VAL A 40 -10.57 0.21 6.64
CA VAL A 40 -11.75 0.91 7.13
C VAL A 40 -12.91 0.83 6.15
N ASP A 41 -14.11 0.93 6.70
CA ASP A 41 -15.37 1.22 6.02
C ASP A 41 -15.75 2.69 6.21
N PRO A 42 -15.53 3.56 5.21
CA PRO A 42 -15.98 4.93 5.26
C PRO A 42 -17.48 5.04 5.00
N TRP A 43 -18.20 5.70 5.90
CA TRP A 43 -19.66 5.83 5.79
C TRP A 43 -20.14 6.71 4.62
N ASN A 44 -19.19 7.37 3.93
CA ASN A 44 -19.43 8.24 2.79
C ASN A 44 -18.87 7.69 1.47
N TYR A 45 -18.45 6.42 1.45
CA TYR A 45 -17.88 5.76 0.28
C TYR A 45 -18.46 4.35 0.14
N THR A 46 -18.41 3.79 -1.07
CA THR A 46 -19.08 2.50 -1.36
C THR A 46 -18.22 1.28 -1.08
N ASP A 47 -16.90 1.45 -0.99
CA ASP A 47 -15.92 0.39 -0.82
C ASP A 47 -15.09 0.61 0.46
N TYR A 48 -14.21 -0.35 0.74
CA TYR A 48 -13.33 -0.35 1.90
C TYR A 48 -11.90 -0.04 1.48
N CYS A 49 -11.17 0.70 2.31
CA CYS A 49 -9.85 1.21 1.95
C CYS A 49 -8.88 1.21 3.12
N TRP A 50 -7.59 1.32 2.81
CA TRP A 50 -6.54 1.51 3.80
C TRP A 50 -6.29 2.99 4.05
N ALA A 51 -6.27 3.39 5.32
CA ALA A 51 -5.95 4.73 5.77
C ALA A 51 -4.78 4.70 6.77
N LYS A 52 -3.94 5.75 6.74
CA LYS A 52 -2.80 5.85 7.65
C LYS A 52 -3.29 6.28 9.02
N THR A 53 -3.01 5.46 10.03
CA THR A 53 -3.52 5.60 11.39
C THR A 53 -3.28 6.99 11.98
N GLU A 54 -2.11 7.59 11.73
CA GLU A 54 -1.73 8.90 12.29
C GLU A 54 -2.64 10.07 11.88
N PHE A 55 -3.49 9.89 10.86
CA PHE A 55 -4.42 10.92 10.38
C PHE A 55 -5.85 10.72 10.89
N LEU A 56 -6.10 9.72 11.75
CA LEU A 56 -7.42 9.44 12.29
C LEU A 56 -7.42 9.56 13.81
N GLU A 57 -8.53 10.08 14.35
CA GLU A 57 -8.86 9.97 15.76
C GLU A 57 -9.63 8.66 15.96
N LEU A 58 -9.05 7.75 16.75
CA LEU A 58 -9.61 6.41 16.96
C LEU A 58 -10.14 6.28 18.38
N ASP A 59 -11.33 5.66 18.49
CA ASP A 59 -11.93 5.27 19.77
C ASP A 59 -11.70 3.77 19.99
N GLY A 60 -10.67 3.44 20.79
CA GLY A 60 -10.29 2.06 21.12
C GLY A 60 -8.81 1.74 20.90
N ASP A 61 -8.44 0.50 21.22
CA ASP A 61 -7.06 0.01 21.09
C ASP A 61 -6.86 -0.77 19.78
N ILE A 62 -6.01 -0.22 18.91
CA ILE A 62 -5.66 -0.79 17.60
C ILE A 62 -5.05 -2.18 17.74
N SER A 63 -4.37 -2.51 18.83
CA SER A 63 -3.74 -3.83 18.96
C SER A 63 -4.76 -4.97 18.93
N ASN A 64 -6.01 -4.68 19.31
CA ASN A 64 -7.12 -5.64 19.32
C ASN A 64 -7.81 -5.80 17.94
N VAL A 65 -7.49 -4.94 16.98
CA VAL A 65 -7.99 -5.04 15.60
C VAL A 65 -7.27 -6.19 14.88
N PRO A 66 -7.96 -7.05 14.11
CA PRO A 66 -7.33 -8.16 13.42
C PRO A 66 -6.32 -7.67 12.38
N GLN A 67 -5.16 -8.33 12.31
CA GLN A 67 -4.22 -8.13 11.23
C GLN A 67 -4.76 -8.78 9.96
N ILE A 68 -4.84 -8.03 8.86
CA ILE A 68 -5.37 -8.52 7.58
C ILE A 68 -4.45 -8.20 6.41
N ARG A 69 -4.76 -8.82 5.27
CA ARG A 69 -4.26 -8.45 3.94
C ARG A 69 -5.44 -8.40 2.99
N THR A 70 -5.39 -7.50 2.01
CA THR A 70 -6.42 -7.35 0.98
C THR A 70 -5.85 -7.76 -0.36
N LEU A 71 -6.73 -8.18 -1.27
CA LEU A 71 -6.35 -8.40 -2.66
C LEU A 71 -6.27 -7.04 -3.36
N LEU A 72 -5.27 -6.90 -4.24
CA LEU A 72 -5.18 -5.72 -5.09
C LEU A 72 -6.18 -5.81 -6.23
N PRO A 73 -6.79 -4.69 -6.65
CA PRO A 73 -7.54 -4.65 -7.89
C PRO A 73 -6.60 -4.96 -9.06
N TYR A 74 -7.12 -5.62 -10.08
CA TYR A 74 -6.41 -5.85 -11.33
C TYR A 74 -7.16 -5.21 -12.50
N THR A 75 -6.45 -4.97 -13.58
CA THR A 75 -6.99 -4.44 -14.84
C THR A 75 -6.75 -5.44 -15.96
N GLU A 76 -7.66 -5.48 -16.94
CA GLU A 76 -7.48 -6.25 -18.17
C GLU A 76 -6.77 -5.44 -19.28
N PHE A 77 -6.54 -4.15 -19.07
CA PHE A 77 -5.92 -3.26 -20.06
C PHE A 77 -4.39 -3.42 -20.13
N TYR A 78 -3.76 -3.79 -19.03
CA TYR A 78 -2.31 -3.94 -18.93
C TYR A 78 -1.94 -5.30 -18.36
N TRP A 79 -0.97 -5.96 -19.00
CA TRP A 79 -0.45 -7.23 -18.54
C TRP A 79 0.46 -7.04 -17.33
N PRO A 80 0.54 -8.03 -16.43
CA PRO A 80 1.49 -7.99 -15.32
C PRO A 80 2.93 -7.92 -15.84
N PRO A 81 3.87 -7.30 -15.09
CA PRO A 81 5.29 -7.32 -15.42
C PRO A 81 5.79 -8.75 -15.61
N THR A 82 6.61 -8.95 -16.64
CA THR A 82 7.22 -10.25 -16.93
C THR A 82 8.72 -10.22 -16.69
N ASN A 83 9.34 -11.41 -16.69
CA ASN A 83 10.76 -11.58 -16.38
C ASN A 83 11.17 -10.91 -15.06
N VAL A 84 10.32 -11.07 -14.04
CA VAL A 84 10.58 -10.55 -12.70
C VAL A 84 11.70 -11.38 -12.07
N GLN A 85 12.78 -10.71 -11.68
CA GLN A 85 13.96 -11.31 -11.06
C GLN A 85 14.37 -10.49 -9.84
N ALA A 86 14.97 -11.15 -8.86
CA ALA A 86 15.57 -10.48 -7.72
C ALA A 86 16.95 -11.07 -7.42
N SER A 87 17.89 -10.21 -7.05
CA SER A 87 19.22 -10.60 -6.55
C SER A 87 19.59 -9.77 -5.33
N ARG A 88 20.50 -10.29 -4.51
CA ARG A 88 20.98 -9.62 -3.30
C ARG A 88 22.50 -9.50 -3.36
N ASN A 89 23.02 -8.34 -2.99
CA ASN A 89 24.44 -8.12 -2.74
C ASN A 89 24.60 -7.38 -1.40
N GLY A 90 25.01 -8.10 -0.37
CA GLY A 90 25.04 -7.58 1.00
C GLY A 90 23.66 -7.09 1.45
N ASP A 91 23.61 -5.83 1.86
CA ASP A 91 22.41 -5.18 2.38
C ASP A 91 21.47 -4.65 1.28
N GLN A 92 21.91 -4.67 0.02
CA GLN A 92 21.11 -4.20 -1.12
C GLN A 92 20.39 -5.35 -1.82
N VAL A 93 19.10 -5.16 -2.12
CA VAL A 93 18.32 -6.05 -2.98
C VAL A 93 18.02 -5.36 -4.30
N MET A 94 18.38 -5.98 -5.41
CA MET A 94 17.95 -5.54 -6.74
C MET A 94 16.71 -6.33 -7.15
N VAL A 95 15.67 -5.66 -7.61
CA VAL A 95 14.51 -6.26 -8.27
C VAL A 95 14.43 -5.71 -9.69
N ALA A 96 14.34 -6.59 -10.68
CA ALA A 96 14.30 -6.23 -12.10
C ALA A 96 13.08 -6.86 -12.77
N TRP A 97 12.52 -6.16 -13.74
CA TRP A 97 11.40 -6.61 -14.58
C TRP A 97 11.46 -5.96 -15.97
N TYR A 98 10.69 -6.48 -16.92
CA TYR A 98 10.45 -5.79 -18.19
C TYR A 98 9.39 -4.71 -18.04
N LEU A 99 9.66 -3.54 -18.62
CA LEU A 99 8.72 -2.41 -18.59
C LEU A 99 7.41 -2.79 -19.30
N VAL A 100 6.30 -2.46 -18.67
CA VAL A 100 4.95 -2.55 -19.22
C VAL A 100 4.62 -1.20 -19.87
N PRO A 101 4.41 -1.14 -21.21
CA PRO A 101 4.02 0.09 -21.87
C PRO A 101 2.62 0.50 -21.41
N MET A 102 2.51 1.67 -20.78
CA MET A 102 1.25 2.28 -20.35
C MET A 102 1.09 3.65 -20.99
N SER A 103 -0.15 4.10 -21.16
CA SER A 103 -0.40 5.49 -21.56
C SER A 103 0.02 6.45 -20.45
N LEU A 104 0.30 7.71 -20.80
CA LEU A 104 0.75 8.71 -19.83
C LEU A 104 -0.28 8.95 -18.72
N ASP A 105 -1.56 8.83 -19.03
CA ASP A 105 -2.66 8.99 -18.08
C ASP A 105 -2.86 7.78 -17.17
N ASP A 106 -2.32 6.60 -17.50
CA ASP A 106 -2.42 5.39 -16.67
C ASP A 106 -1.13 5.02 -15.95
N ASP A 107 0.03 5.44 -16.46
CA ASP A 107 1.31 5.13 -15.83
C ASP A 107 1.39 5.77 -14.43
N ARG A 108 1.46 4.89 -13.42
CA ARG A 108 1.65 5.24 -12.01
C ARG A 108 2.87 4.54 -11.45
N GLY A 109 3.77 4.03 -12.28
CA GLY A 109 4.91 3.24 -11.87
C GLY A 109 4.54 1.84 -11.37
N TYR A 110 5.47 1.24 -10.64
CA TYR A 110 5.40 -0.14 -10.16
C TYR A 110 5.34 -0.18 -8.65
N LEU A 111 4.44 -1.01 -8.14
CA LEU A 111 4.36 -1.37 -6.73
C LEU A 111 5.20 -2.62 -6.48
N ILE A 112 6.11 -2.55 -5.51
CA ILE A 112 6.81 -3.71 -4.96
C ILE A 112 6.35 -3.90 -3.52
N GLU A 113 5.68 -5.01 -3.25
CA GLU A 113 5.36 -5.45 -1.89
C GLU A 113 6.48 -6.36 -1.37
N ALA A 114 7.36 -5.81 -0.52
CA ALA A 114 8.52 -6.54 0.00
C ALA A 114 8.46 -6.71 1.52
N TRP A 115 9.06 -7.80 2.00
CA TRP A 115 9.38 -7.99 3.41
C TRP A 115 10.87 -7.74 3.58
N LEU A 116 11.23 -6.57 4.11
CA LEU A 116 12.62 -6.13 4.26
C LEU A 116 13.10 -6.30 5.70
N CYS A 117 14.37 -6.68 5.88
CA CYS A 117 14.99 -6.71 7.20
C CYS A 117 15.40 -5.28 7.56
N GLN A 118 14.73 -4.70 8.55
CA GLN A 118 15.00 -3.36 9.07
C GLN A 118 15.16 -3.48 10.58
N ASP A 119 16.30 -3.03 11.11
CA ASP A 119 16.63 -3.08 12.55
C ASP A 119 16.48 -4.50 13.14
N GLY A 120 16.85 -5.53 12.38
CA GLY A 120 16.77 -6.93 12.79
C GLY A 120 15.36 -7.53 12.76
N GLN A 121 14.36 -6.81 12.24
CA GLN A 121 12.98 -7.29 12.10
C GLN A 121 12.54 -7.31 10.64
N LEU A 122 11.75 -8.33 10.29
CA LEU A 122 11.12 -8.38 8.98
C LEU A 122 9.88 -7.47 8.97
N ARG A 123 9.92 -6.41 8.15
CA ARG A 123 8.85 -5.41 8.03
C ARG A 123 8.26 -5.40 6.63
N PHE A 124 6.94 -5.45 6.56
CA PHE A 124 6.23 -5.23 5.30
C PHE A 124 6.44 -3.80 4.82
N THR A 125 7.06 -3.66 3.66
CA THR A 125 7.46 -2.38 3.08
C THR A 125 6.96 -2.31 1.63
N PRO A 126 5.85 -1.60 1.39
CA PRO A 126 5.39 -1.31 0.04
C PRO A 126 6.20 -0.16 -0.55
N LEU A 127 6.76 -0.38 -1.73
CA LEU A 127 7.69 0.55 -2.39
C LEU A 127 7.18 0.90 -3.78
N HIS A 128 7.44 2.15 -4.19
CA HIS A 128 7.05 2.69 -5.48
C HIS A 128 8.29 2.99 -6.31
N PHE A 129 8.31 2.51 -7.55
CA PHE A 129 9.39 2.75 -8.50
C PHE A 129 8.84 3.13 -9.87
N TRP A 130 9.48 4.09 -10.53
CA TRP A 130 9.12 4.47 -11.90
C TRP A 130 9.71 3.54 -12.96
N THR A 131 10.82 2.87 -12.66
CA THR A 131 11.55 2.07 -13.66
C THR A 131 12.30 0.89 -13.02
N SER A 132 12.72 -0.03 -13.88
CA SER A 132 13.53 -1.20 -13.59
C SER A 132 15.01 -0.92 -13.89
N PRO A 133 15.97 -1.43 -13.07
CA PRO A 133 15.76 -2.17 -11.83
C PRO A 133 15.49 -1.24 -10.62
N ALA A 134 14.78 -1.76 -9.63
CA ALA A 134 14.66 -1.18 -8.30
C ALA A 134 15.77 -1.69 -7.38
N PHE A 135 16.27 -0.81 -6.49
CA PHE A 135 17.20 -1.17 -5.43
C PHE A 135 16.54 -0.87 -4.08
N LEU A 136 16.39 -1.91 -3.25
CA LEU A 136 15.77 -1.88 -1.93
C LEU A 136 16.83 -1.96 -0.84
#